data_AF-A0A7S9DYP2-F1
#
_entry.id   AF-A0A7S9DYP2-F1
#
_cell.length_a   1.000
_cell.length_b   1.000
_cell.length_c   1.000
_cell.angle_alpha   90.00
_cell.angle_beta   90.00
_cell.angle_gamma   90.00
#
_symmetry.space_group_name_H-M   'P 1'
#
loop_
_entity.id
_entity.type
_entity.pdbx_description
1 polymer ?
#
loop_
_entity_poly.entity_id
_entity_poly.type
_entity_poly.pdbx_seq_one_letter_code
_entity_poly.pdbx_strand_id
1 'polypeptide(L)'
;MKIMHIASGDKWAGAEVQVWTLCAELVKQGHAVSAIILNPGRLAEQLMQAGVTVTVLDETRFSFGKLLQKIRLELRRTQPEVVHTHRQKENILGR
;
A
#
# COMPACT_ATOMS: atom_id res chain seq x y z
N MET A 1 -12.70 -6.90 9.69
CA MET A 1 -11.95 -7.66 8.68
C MET A 1 -10.51 -7.18 8.65
N LYS A 2 -9.57 -8.02 8.18
CA LYS A 2 -8.18 -7.67 7.91
C LYS A 2 -8.01 -7.36 6.41
N ILE A 3 -7.70 -6.12 6.09
CA ILE A 3 -7.61 -5.64 4.70
C ILE A 3 -6.18 -5.17 4.44
N MET A 4 -5.58 -5.64 3.36
CA MET A 4 -4.25 -5.19 2.93
C MET A 4 -4.34 -4.42 1.61
N HIS A 5 -3.76 -3.22 1.58
CA HIS A 5 -3.57 -2.43 0.38
C HIS A 5 -2.13 -2.51 -0.11
N ILE A 6 -1.90 -2.55 -1.42
CA ILE A 6 -0.57 -2.46 -2.01
C ILE A 6 -0.60 -1.32 -3.02
N ALA A 7 0.24 -0.30 -2.83
CA ALA A 7 0.29 0.90 -3.67
C ALA A 7 1.73 1.36 -3.93
N SER A 8 1.93 2.08 -5.04
CA SER A 8 3.23 2.62 -5.43
C SER A 8 3.70 3.74 -4.48
N GLY A 9 2.89 4.78 -4.28
CA GLY A 9 3.25 5.92 -3.42
C GLY A 9 4.33 6.84 -4.02
N ASP A 10 4.52 6.80 -5.33
CA ASP A 10 5.52 7.59 -6.07
C ASP A 10 5.22 9.09 -6.09
N LYS A 11 3.95 9.48 -5.96
CA LYS A 11 3.54 10.90 -5.91
C LYS A 11 2.46 11.11 -4.85
N TRP A 12 2.06 12.37 -4.67
CA TRP A 12 0.85 12.73 -3.94
C TRP A 12 -0.13 13.39 -4.93
N ALA A 13 -0.92 12.57 -5.60
CA ALA A 13 -1.92 12.98 -6.57
C ALA A 13 -3.27 12.31 -6.25
N GLY A 14 -4.22 12.41 -7.18
CA GLY A 14 -5.59 11.94 -6.96
C GLY A 14 -5.68 10.46 -6.56
N ALA A 15 -4.83 9.60 -7.12
CA ALA A 15 -4.82 8.17 -6.81
C ALA A 15 -4.39 7.91 -5.36
N GLU A 16 -3.34 8.58 -4.88
CA GLU A 16 -2.84 8.42 -3.52
C GLU A 16 -3.79 9.04 -2.49
N VAL A 17 -4.42 10.17 -2.82
CA VAL A 17 -5.50 10.75 -2.01
C VAL A 17 -6.65 9.76 -1.89
N GLN A 18 -7.07 9.11 -2.97
CA GLN A 18 -8.13 8.10 -2.95
C GLN A 18 -7.77 6.90 -2.08
N VAL A 19 -6.54 6.37 -2.22
CA VAL A 19 -6.03 5.27 -1.38
C VAL A 19 -6.06 5.65 0.09
N TRP A 20 -5.56 6.84 0.42
CA TRP A 20 -5.57 7.35 1.79
C TRP A 20 -6.99 7.50 2.34
N THR A 21 -7.88 8.15 1.60
CA THR A 21 -9.27 8.36 2.03
C THR A 21 -9.98 7.03 2.28
N LEU A 22 -9.84 6.06 1.37
CA LEU A 22 -10.44 4.74 1.53
C LEU A 22 -9.89 4.02 2.77
N CYS A 23 -8.57 3.95 2.93
CA CYS A 23 -7.96 3.28 4.08
C CYS A 23 -8.35 3.95 5.41
N ALA A 24 -8.35 5.28 5.46
CA ALA A 24 -8.73 6.02 6.66
C ALA A 24 -10.19 5.76 7.05
N GLU A 25 -11.09 5.66 6.07
CA GLU A 25 -12.49 5.36 6.32
C GLU A 25 -12.70 3.91 6.79
N LEU A 26 -12.00 2.94 6.19
CA LEU A 26 -12.04 1.54 6.63
C LEU A 26 -11.53 1.39 8.08
N VAL A 27 -10.50 2.13 8.48
CA VAL A 27 -10.04 2.16 9.88
C VAL A 27 -11.13 2.70 10.81
N LYS A 28 -11.80 3.80 10.44
CA LYS A 28 -12.91 4.37 11.22
C LYS A 28 -14.09 3.41 11.38
N GLN A 29 -14.34 2.57 10.38
CA GLN A 29 -15.36 1.52 10.41
C GLN A 29 -14.93 0.29 11.25
N GLY A 30 -13.77 0.34 11.91
CA GLY A 30 -13.29 -0.71 12.80
C GLY A 30 -12.60 -1.86 12.07
N HIS A 31 -12.17 -1.69 10.82
CA HIS A 31 -11.38 -2.69 10.12
C HIS A 31 -9.88 -2.58 10.47
N ALA A 32 -9.21 -3.74 10.49
CA ALA A 32 -7.77 -3.82 10.63
C ALA A 32 -7.11 -3.61 9.26
N VAL A 33 -6.70 -2.38 8.97
CA VAL A 33 -6.14 -2.01 7.68
C VAL A 33 -4.61 -2.01 7.75
N SER A 34 -4.00 -2.66 6.78
CA SER A 34 -2.55 -2.66 6.54
C SER A 34 -2.25 -2.21 5.12
N ALA A 35 -1.07 -1.64 4.89
CA ALA A 35 -0.66 -1.20 3.58
C ALA A 35 0.82 -1.49 3.31
N ILE A 36 1.12 -1.99 2.12
CA ILE A 36 2.46 -2.06 1.56
C ILE A 36 2.63 -0.91 0.57
N ILE A 37 3.56 0.00 0.84
CA ILE A 37 3.85 1.14 -0.04
C ILE A 37 5.23 0.94 -0.67
N LEU A 38 5.31 0.99 -2.00
CA LEU A 38 6.53 0.66 -2.74
C LEU A 38 7.54 1.80 -2.82
N ASN A 39 7.13 3.02 -2.51
CA ASN A 39 7.97 4.20 -2.47
C ASN A 39 7.77 4.94 -1.14
N PRO A 40 8.84 5.31 -0.43
CA PRO A 40 8.71 6.15 0.76
C PRO A 40 8.12 7.50 0.38
N GLY A 41 7.35 8.11 1.28
CA GLY A 41 6.84 9.46 1.08
C GLY A 41 5.49 9.70 1.73
N ARG A 42 4.82 10.77 1.28
CA ARG A 42 3.63 11.33 1.92
C ARG A 42 2.48 10.33 2.07
N LEU A 43 2.25 9.44 1.11
CA LEU A 43 1.19 8.44 1.23
C LEU A 43 1.42 7.52 2.44
N ALA A 44 2.65 7.03 2.65
CA ALA A 44 2.97 6.18 3.78
C ALA A 44 2.77 6.94 5.12
N GLU A 45 3.22 8.19 5.19
CA GLU A 45 3.06 9.05 6.37
C GLU A 45 1.58 9.28 6.71
N GLN A 46 0.76 9.64 5.72
CA GLN A 46 -0.66 9.90 5.92
C GLN A 46 -1.43 8.64 6.32
N LEU A 47 -1.09 7.48 5.76
CA LEU A 47 -1.68 6.20 6.15
C LEU A 47 -1.33 5.84 7.59
N MET A 48 -0.07 6.01 8.00
CA MET A 48 0.34 5.78 9.39
C MET A 48 -0.41 6.70 10.36
N GLN A 49 -0.53 8.00 10.03
CA GLN A 49 -1.30 8.96 10.82
C GLN A 49 -2.80 8.60 10.91
N ALA A 50 -3.35 7.97 9.88
CA ALA A 50 -4.73 7.50 9.85
C ALA A 50 -4.95 6.16 10.60
N GLY A 51 -3.94 5.61 11.27
CA GLY A 51 -4.04 4.36 12.03
C GLY A 51 -3.85 3.09 11.20
N VAL A 52 -3.37 3.20 9.96
CA VAL A 52 -3.05 2.06 9.10
C VAL A 52 -1.69 1.48 9.48
N THR A 53 -1.57 0.16 9.54
CA THR A 53 -0.27 -0.49 9.69
C THR A 53 0.48 -0.48 8.36
N VAL A 54 1.53 0.35 8.23
CA VAL A 54 2.24 0.54 6.96
C VAL A 54 3.59 -0.18 6.96
N THR A 55 3.87 -0.89 5.86
CA THR A 55 5.19 -1.45 5.53
C THR A 55 5.69 -0.80 4.25
N VAL A 56 6.82 -0.09 4.32
CA VAL A 56 7.43 0.52 3.13
C VAL A 56 8.45 -0.44 2.52
N LEU A 57 8.26 -0.79 1.26
CA LEU A 57 9.15 -1.66 0.46
C LEU A 57 9.69 -0.89 -0.74
N ASP A 58 10.71 -0.06 -0.49
CA ASP A 58 11.35 0.80 -1.49
C ASP A 58 11.79 0.01 -2.76
N GLU A 59 11.07 0.19 -3.87
CA GLU A 59 11.33 -0.51 -5.12
C GLU A 59 12.62 -0.05 -5.81
N THR A 60 13.19 1.09 -5.41
CA THR A 60 14.51 1.53 -5.89
C THR A 60 15.65 0.73 -5.24
N ARG A 61 15.40 0.13 -4.08
CA ARG A 61 16.40 -0.63 -3.30
C ARG A 61 16.32 -2.13 -3.49
N PHE A 62 15.17 -2.65 -3.93
CA PHE A 62 14.94 -4.08 -4.09
C PHE A 62 14.66 -4.43 -5.55
N SER A 63 15.31 -5.49 -6.04
CA SER A 63 14.93 -6.10 -7.30
C SER A 63 13.51 -6.67 -7.22
N PHE A 64 12.83 -6.77 -8.36
CA PHE A 64 11.45 -7.26 -8.45
C PHE A 64 11.23 -8.60 -7.72
N GLY A 65 12.16 -9.55 -7.86
CA GLY A 65 12.08 -10.84 -7.16
C GLY A 65 12.14 -10.72 -5.63
N LYS A 66 13.03 -9.85 -5.10
CA LYS A 66 13.12 -9.57 -3.65
C LYS A 66 11.88 -8.86 -3.14
N LEU A 67 11.34 -7.92 -3.92
CA LEU A 67 10.12 -7.18 -3.59
C LEU A 67 8.92 -8.14 -3.50
N LEU A 68 8.78 -9.03 -4.48
CA LEU A 68 7.75 -10.07 -4.49
C LEU A 68 7.90 -11.05 -3.31
N GLN A 69 9.12 -11.45 -2.96
CA GLN A 69 9.38 -12.29 -1.80
C GLN A 69 8.95 -11.59 -0.49
N LYS A 70 9.30 -10.30 -0.33
CA LYS A 70 8.92 -9.51 0.85
C LYS A 70 7.41 -9.32 0.95
N ILE A 71 6.73 -9.02 -0.16
CA ILE A 71 5.26 -8.93 -0.20
C ILE A 71 4.64 -10.27 0.22
N ARG A 72 5.14 -11.40 -0.28
CA ARG A 72 4.64 -12.73 0.12
C ARG A 72 4.84 -13.01 1.60
N LEU A 73 5.99 -12.62 2.16
CA LEU A 73 6.25 -12.76 3.59
C LEU A 73 5.26 -11.93 4.41
N GLU A 74 5.01 -10.69 3.98
CA GLU A 74 4.09 -9.78 4.66
C GLU A 74 2.65 -10.28 4.61
N LEU A 75 2.20 -10.79 3.46
CA LEU A 75 0.90 -11.44 3.31
C LEU A 75 0.74 -12.66 4.23
N ARG A 76 1.78 -13.48 4.35
CA ARG A 76 1.78 -14.64 5.26
C ARG A 76 1.73 -14.23 6.72
N ARG A 77 2.40 -13.12 7.09
CA ARG A 77 2.45 -12.61 8.46
C ARG A 77 1.11 -11.99 8.89
N THR A 78 0.52 -11.18 8.02
CA THR A 78 -0.70 -10.42 8.32
C THR A 78 -1.97 -11.23 8.11
N GLN A 79 -1.93 -12.22 7.20
CA GLN A 79 -3.07 -13.06 6.80
C GLN A 79 -4.32 -12.22 6.52
N PRO A 80 -4.27 -11.29 5.55
CA PRO A 80 -5.41 -10.47 5.21
C PRO A 80 -6.51 -11.32 4.55
N GLU A 81 -7.76 -10.97 4.83
CA GLU A 81 -8.92 -11.59 4.19
C GLU A 81 -9.12 -11.04 2.77
N VAL A 82 -8.73 -9.78 2.56
CA VAL A 82 -8.83 -9.09 1.28
C VAL A 82 -7.53 -8.35 0.97
N VAL A 83 -7.06 -8.46 -0.28
CA VAL A 83 -5.89 -7.74 -0.78
C VAL A 83 -6.30 -6.86 -1.96
N HIS A 84 -6.08 -5.55 -1.85
CA HIS A 84 -6.32 -4.58 -2.92
C HIS A 84 -5.00 -4.07 -3.49
N THR A 85 -4.77 -4.30 -4.78
CA THR A 85 -3.58 -3.80 -5.48
C THR A 85 -3.94 -2.60 -6.35
N HIS A 86 -3.29 -1.47 -6.11
CA HIS A 86 -3.43 -0.26 -6.91
C HIS A 86 -2.37 -0.31 -8.02
N ARG A 87 -2.68 -1.03 -9.12
CA ARG A 87 -1.77 -1.17 -10.27
C ARG A 87 -1.70 0.13 -11.05
N GLN A 88 -0.64 0.91 -10.86
CA GLN A 88 -0.40 2.16 -11.60
C GLN A 88 0.68 2.04 -12.70
N LYS A 89 1.10 0.81 -13.05
CA LYS A 89 2.15 0.59 -14.08
C LYS A 89 1.63 0.53 -15.53
N GLU A 90 0.32 0.51 -15.77
CA GLU A 90 -0.23 0.64 -17.13
C GLU A 90 -0.24 2.10 -17.62
N ASN A 91 -0.26 3.10 -16.72
CA ASN A 91 -0.36 4.51 -17.13
C ASN A 91 0.98 5.18 -17.50
N ILE A 92 2.11 4.47 -17.36
CA ILE A 92 3.46 4.95 -17.76
C ILE A 92 3.88 4.35 -19.12
N LEU A 93 3.29 3.22 -19.53
CA LEU A 93 3.55 2.57 -20.83
C LEU A 93 2.62 3.06 -21.96
N GLY A 94 1.68 3.95 -21.65
CA GLY A 94 0.64 4.45 -22.55
C GLY A 94 0.90 5.83 -23.15
N ARG A 95 2.15 6.19 -23.43
CA ARG A 95 2.51 7.28 -24.36
C ARG A 95 3.76 6.97 -25.14
#